data_AF-A0A085Z1D9-F1
#
_entry.id   AF-A0A085Z1D9-F1
#
_cell.length_a   1.000
_cell.length_b   1.000
_cell.length_c   1.000
_cell.angle_alpha   90.00
_cell.angle_beta   90.00
_cell.angle_gamma   90.00
#
_symmetry.space_group_name_H-M   'P 1'
#
loop_
_entity.id
_entity.type
_entity.pdbx_description
1 polymer ?
#
loop_
_entity_poly.entity_id
_entity_poly.type
_entity_poly.pdbx_seq_one_letter_code
_entity_poly.pdbx_strand_id
1 'polypeptide(L)'
;MKNNYIATTVTVLLVLITLNGSAQSASQNKAGKDYSQYAYIDAIATYEKVAEKGYKDQEMFQRLGNAYYFNGELTKAAKWYQALFENNPEQDPEYYYRYAQTLKATGDYAKADKTLETFNKKNAADKRGQLFENNKNYLEQIKANSGRYEIADAGINSTQTDYGSAYYDNKLVFASARDTGGVVRKTFKWTNKSFTNLYTAE
;
A
#
# COMPACT_ATOMS: atom_id res chain seq x y z
N MET A 1 -20.13 46.18 -27.60
CA MET A 1 -19.56 46.02 -26.24
C MET A 1 -19.81 44.64 -25.64
N LYS A 2 -21.05 44.12 -25.58
CA LYS A 2 -21.37 42.78 -25.01
C LYS A 2 -20.56 41.60 -25.59
N ASN A 3 -20.31 41.55 -26.90
CA ASN A 3 -19.55 40.46 -27.54
C ASN A 3 -18.06 40.39 -27.13
N ASN A 4 -17.45 41.53 -26.80
CA ASN A 4 -16.04 41.55 -26.40
C ASN A 4 -15.88 40.92 -25.00
N TYR A 5 -16.80 41.17 -24.08
CA TYR A 5 -16.77 40.56 -22.75
C TYR A 5 -16.94 39.03 -22.80
N ILE A 6 -17.86 38.52 -23.63
CA ILE A 6 -18.06 37.07 -23.79
C ILE A 6 -16.79 36.41 -24.35
N ALA A 7 -16.16 37.01 -25.36
CA ALA A 7 -14.91 36.51 -25.93
C ALA A 7 -13.74 36.54 -24.92
N THR A 8 -13.65 37.57 -24.07
CA THR A 8 -12.66 37.63 -22.99
C THR A 8 -12.93 36.58 -21.92
N THR A 9 -14.18 36.40 -21.50
CA THR A 9 -14.57 35.38 -20.50
C THR A 9 -14.28 33.97 -21.00
N VAL A 10 -14.60 33.65 -22.26
CA VAL A 10 -14.29 32.35 -22.86
C VAL A 10 -12.78 32.11 -22.94
N THR A 11 -12.00 33.12 -23.35
CA THR A 11 -10.53 33.02 -23.40
C THR A 11 -9.92 32.79 -22.02
N VAL A 12 -10.37 33.52 -20.99
CA VAL A 12 -9.91 33.33 -19.61
C VAL A 12 -10.26 31.93 -19.08
N LEU A 13 -11.47 31.44 -19.38
CA LEU A 13 -11.90 30.09 -19.00
C LEU A 13 -11.02 29.02 -19.68
N LEU A 14 -10.70 29.19 -20.97
CA LEU A 14 -9.83 28.27 -21.71
C LEU A 14 -8.41 28.23 -21.13
N VAL A 15 -7.83 29.39 -20.78
CA VAL A 15 -6.51 29.48 -20.14
C VAL A 15 -6.52 28.82 -18.77
N LEU A 16 -7.59 28.99 -17.99
CA LEU A 16 -7.72 28.32 -16.69
C LEU A 16 -7.80 26.79 -16.85
N ILE A 17 -8.50 26.28 -17.87
CA ILE A 17 -8.59 24.84 -18.12
C ILE A 17 -7.23 24.24 -18.51
N THR A 18 -6.44 24.91 -19.35
CA THR A 18 -5.13 24.40 -19.81
C THR A 18 -4.06 24.41 -18.71
N LEU A 19 -4.09 25.40 -17.81
CA LEU A 19 -3.19 25.47 -16.66
C LEU A 19 -3.43 24.33 -15.66
N ASN A 20 -4.70 23.95 -15.44
CA ASN A 20 -5.06 22.85 -14.54
C ASN A 20 -4.59 21.48 -15.06
N GLY A 21 -4.76 21.22 -16.36
CA GLY A 21 -4.29 19.96 -16.98
C GLY A 21 -2.77 19.78 -16.90
N SER A 22 -2.01 20.87 -17.06
CA SER A 22 -0.54 20.85 -17.01
C SER A 22 0.00 20.61 -15.60
N ALA A 23 -0.68 21.12 -14.58
CA ALA A 23 -0.31 20.91 -13.18
C ALA A 23 -0.60 19.47 -12.70
N GLN A 24 -1.68 18.86 -13.19
CA GLN A 24 -2.01 17.46 -12.91
C GLN A 24 -0.96 16.50 -13.49
N SER A 25 -0.58 16.67 -14.77
CA SER A 25 0.42 15.82 -15.42
C SER A 25 1.80 15.91 -14.75
N ALA A 26 2.22 17.11 -14.32
CA ALA A 26 3.46 17.30 -13.57
C ALA A 26 3.45 16.57 -12.21
N SER A 27 2.33 16.61 -11.49
CA SER A 27 2.18 15.92 -10.19
C SER A 27 2.23 14.40 -10.34
N GLN A 28 1.56 13.85 -11.36
CA GLN A 28 1.59 12.43 -11.68
C GLN A 28 2.99 11.96 -12.07
N ASN A 29 3.69 12.72 -12.92
CA ASN A 29 5.07 12.39 -13.33
C ASN A 29 6.03 12.39 -12.14
N LYS A 30 5.91 13.36 -11.23
CA LYS A 30 6.71 13.40 -10.00
C LYS A 30 6.44 12.17 -9.13
N ALA A 31 5.18 11.89 -8.82
CA ALA A 31 4.80 10.74 -8.01
C ALA A 31 5.22 9.41 -8.65
N GLY A 32 5.19 9.32 -9.98
CA GLY A 32 5.69 8.18 -10.73
C GLY A 32 7.19 7.98 -10.57
N LYS A 33 7.97 9.06 -10.67
CA LYS A 33 9.41 9.02 -10.41
C LYS A 33 9.72 8.60 -8.98
N ASP A 34 9.03 9.17 -7.99
CA ASP A 34 9.20 8.82 -6.58
C ASP A 34 8.89 7.33 -6.36
N TYR A 35 7.79 6.82 -6.91
CA TYR A 35 7.41 5.41 -6.85
C TYR A 35 8.47 4.49 -7.49
N SER A 36 8.95 4.81 -8.69
CA SER A 36 9.98 4.03 -9.38
C SER A 36 11.32 4.02 -8.65
N GLN A 37 11.58 5.03 -7.80
CA GLN A 37 12.74 5.10 -6.92
C GLN A 37 12.48 4.50 -5.53
N TYR A 38 11.36 3.79 -5.37
CA TYR A 38 10.89 3.22 -4.10
C TYR A 38 10.61 4.24 -3.01
N ALA A 39 10.50 5.55 -3.32
CA ALA A 39 10.15 6.60 -2.36
C ALA A 39 8.63 6.60 -2.13
N TYR A 40 8.12 5.51 -1.55
CA TYR A 40 6.69 5.22 -1.49
C TYR A 40 5.90 6.24 -0.67
N ILE A 41 6.43 6.73 0.45
CA ILE A 41 5.74 7.75 1.26
C ILE A 41 5.54 9.06 0.48
N ASP A 42 6.54 9.49 -0.28
CA ASP A 42 6.47 10.71 -1.09
C ASP A 42 5.50 10.53 -2.29
N ALA A 43 5.55 9.36 -2.92
CA ALA A 43 4.63 8.99 -3.99
C ALA A 43 3.18 8.95 -3.50
N ILE A 44 2.92 8.30 -2.36
CA ILE A 44 1.61 8.24 -1.70
C ILE A 44 1.09 9.66 -1.46
N ALA A 45 1.88 10.51 -0.80
CA ALA A 45 1.45 11.86 -0.43
C ALA A 45 1.06 12.71 -1.66
N THR A 46 1.72 12.48 -2.80
CA THR A 46 1.39 13.18 -4.05
C THR A 46 0.17 12.56 -4.73
N TYR A 47 0.11 11.24 -4.86
CA TYR A 47 -1.01 10.56 -5.50
C TYR A 47 -2.33 10.72 -4.75
N GLU A 48 -2.34 10.66 -3.41
CA GLU A 48 -3.55 10.88 -2.63
C GLU A 48 -4.14 12.27 -2.89
N LYS A 49 -3.31 13.32 -2.88
CA LYS A 49 -3.74 14.69 -3.20
C LYS A 49 -4.36 14.82 -4.59
N VAL A 50 -3.86 14.05 -5.56
CA VAL A 50 -4.42 14.08 -6.91
C VAL A 50 -5.73 13.30 -6.97
N ALA A 51 -5.82 12.15 -6.30
CA ALA A 51 -7.04 11.36 -6.17
C ALA A 51 -8.16 12.11 -5.43
N GLU A 52 -7.83 12.86 -4.37
CA GLU A 52 -8.76 13.72 -3.61
C GLU A 52 -9.38 14.82 -4.47
N LYS A 53 -8.68 15.27 -5.51
CA LYS A 53 -9.21 16.22 -6.51
C LYS A 53 -10.11 15.56 -7.55
N GLY A 54 -10.44 14.28 -7.39
CA GLY A 54 -11.31 13.51 -8.27
C GLY A 54 -10.62 12.92 -9.48
N TYR A 55 -9.29 13.00 -9.59
CA TYR A 55 -8.56 12.31 -10.65
C TYR A 55 -8.65 10.80 -10.42
N LYS A 56 -9.02 10.07 -11.47
CA LYS A 56 -9.14 8.61 -11.44
C LYS A 56 -8.30 8.06 -12.57
N ASP A 57 -7.28 7.30 -12.21
CA ASP A 57 -6.37 6.71 -13.16
C ASP A 57 -5.91 5.34 -12.63
N GLN A 58 -5.84 4.38 -13.55
CA GLN A 58 -5.52 3.00 -13.22
C GLN A 58 -4.10 2.89 -12.65
N GLU A 59 -3.11 3.51 -13.29
CA GLU A 59 -1.71 3.44 -12.86
C GLU A 59 -1.52 4.09 -11.49
N MET A 60 -2.17 5.23 -11.25
CA MET A 60 -2.21 5.86 -9.94
C MET A 60 -2.76 4.91 -8.86
N PHE A 61 -3.90 4.27 -9.09
CA PHE A 61 -4.48 3.35 -8.10
C PHE A 61 -3.63 2.09 -7.88
N GLN A 62 -3.05 1.54 -8.94
CA GLN A 62 -2.07 0.44 -8.86
C GLN A 62 -0.89 0.83 -7.96
N ARG A 63 -0.31 2.01 -8.19
CA ARG A 63 0.85 2.51 -7.43
C ARG A 63 0.50 2.84 -5.99
N LEU A 64 -0.64 3.47 -5.72
CA LEU A 64 -1.13 3.71 -4.36
C LEU A 64 -1.35 2.40 -3.59
N GLY A 65 -2.07 1.44 -4.18
CA GLY A 65 -2.31 0.13 -3.57
C GLY A 65 -1.01 -0.59 -3.24
N ASN A 66 -0.08 -0.65 -4.20
CA ASN A 66 1.23 -1.26 -4.00
C ASN A 66 2.08 -0.53 -2.96
N ALA A 67 2.14 0.80 -2.99
CA ALA A 67 2.97 1.58 -2.07
C ALA A 67 2.54 1.38 -0.61
N TYR A 68 1.23 1.36 -0.34
CA TYR A 68 0.71 1.03 0.98
C TYR A 68 0.93 -0.45 1.33
N TYR A 69 0.68 -1.36 0.40
CA TYR A 69 0.88 -2.80 0.59
C TYR A 69 2.32 -3.12 0.99
N PHE A 70 3.31 -2.53 0.30
CA PHE A 70 4.74 -2.70 0.56
C PHE A 70 5.23 -2.01 1.84
N ASN A 71 4.42 -1.13 2.45
CA ASN A 71 4.68 -0.54 3.75
C ASN A 71 3.87 -1.22 4.88
N GLY A 72 3.18 -2.33 4.59
CA GLY A 72 2.39 -3.08 5.58
C GLY A 72 1.07 -2.40 5.99
N GLU A 73 0.70 -1.30 5.34
CA GLU A 73 -0.52 -0.52 5.61
C GLU A 73 -1.72 -1.13 4.85
N LEU A 74 -2.02 -2.40 5.15
CA LEU A 74 -2.93 -3.22 4.35
C LEU A 74 -4.37 -2.67 4.28
N THR A 75 -4.86 -2.05 5.36
CA THR A 75 -6.18 -1.40 5.37
C THR A 75 -6.24 -0.23 4.40
N LYS A 76 -5.18 0.58 4.30
CA LYS A 76 -5.10 1.69 3.34
C LYS A 76 -4.91 1.17 1.92
N ALA A 77 -4.11 0.11 1.75
CA ALA A 77 -3.96 -0.55 0.45
C ALA A 77 -5.30 -1.11 -0.06
N ALA A 78 -6.13 -1.70 0.81
CA ALA A 78 -7.45 -2.23 0.46
C ALA A 78 -8.34 -1.18 -0.22
N LYS A 79 -8.36 0.05 0.31
CA LYS A 79 -9.10 1.20 -0.27
C LYS A 79 -8.67 1.46 -1.71
N TRP A 80 -7.37 1.50 -1.98
CA TRP A 80 -6.85 1.85 -3.30
C TRP A 80 -6.94 0.71 -4.30
N TYR A 81 -6.75 -0.54 -3.87
CA TYR A 81 -7.05 -1.69 -4.72
C TYR A 81 -8.55 -1.81 -5.03
N GLN A 82 -9.43 -1.50 -4.08
CA GLN A 82 -10.86 -1.44 -4.37
C GLN A 82 -11.16 -0.40 -5.45
N ALA A 83 -10.63 0.82 -5.32
CA ALA A 83 -10.78 1.86 -6.34
C ALA A 83 -10.20 1.42 -7.71
N LEU A 84 -9.08 0.69 -7.71
CA LEU A 84 -8.51 0.09 -8.92
C LEU A 84 -9.50 -0.86 -9.59
N PHE A 85 -10.03 -1.85 -8.86
CA PHE A 85 -10.92 -2.86 -9.41
C PHE A 85 -12.32 -2.32 -9.78
N GLU A 86 -12.78 -1.26 -9.12
CA GLU A 86 -13.98 -0.51 -9.51
C GLU A 86 -13.76 0.31 -10.79
N ASN A 87 -12.54 0.83 -11.00
CA ASN A 87 -12.17 1.62 -12.17
C ASN A 87 -11.92 0.73 -13.40
N ASN A 88 -11.11 -0.33 -13.23
CA ASN A 88 -10.86 -1.33 -14.25
C ASN A 88 -10.70 -2.70 -13.58
N PRO A 89 -11.68 -3.62 -13.74
CA PRO A 89 -11.63 -4.92 -13.10
C PRO A 89 -10.60 -5.87 -13.71
N GLU A 90 -10.11 -5.62 -14.93
CA GLU A 90 -9.11 -6.45 -15.60
C GLU A 90 -7.69 -5.99 -15.26
N GLN A 91 -7.04 -6.75 -14.37
CA GLN A 91 -5.69 -6.46 -13.90
C GLN A 91 -4.76 -7.67 -14.12
N ASP A 92 -3.46 -7.45 -13.91
CA ASP A 92 -2.50 -8.55 -13.84
C ASP A 92 -2.77 -9.44 -12.62
N PRO A 93 -2.43 -10.74 -12.67
CA PRO A 93 -2.68 -11.68 -11.57
C PRO A 93 -2.18 -11.19 -10.20
N GLU A 94 -1.03 -10.52 -10.18
CA GLU A 94 -0.41 -10.02 -8.95
C GLU A 94 -1.28 -9.00 -8.20
N TYR A 95 -2.09 -8.20 -8.89
CA TYR A 95 -3.01 -7.25 -8.24
C TYR A 95 -4.19 -7.97 -7.57
N TYR A 96 -4.70 -9.06 -8.15
CA TYR A 96 -5.71 -9.89 -7.48
C TYR A 96 -5.12 -10.52 -6.22
N TYR A 97 -3.90 -11.06 -6.31
CA TYR A 97 -3.24 -11.69 -5.16
C TYR A 97 -3.05 -10.69 -4.01
N ARG A 98 -2.47 -9.51 -4.28
CA ARG A 98 -2.26 -8.48 -3.25
C ARG A 98 -3.58 -7.94 -2.71
N TYR A 99 -4.56 -7.70 -3.58
CA TYR A 99 -5.87 -7.24 -3.12
C TYR A 99 -6.52 -8.25 -2.18
N ALA A 100 -6.50 -9.54 -2.53
CA ALA A 100 -7.01 -10.59 -1.64
C ALA A 100 -6.31 -10.59 -0.27
N GLN A 101 -5.00 -10.38 -0.21
CA GLN A 101 -4.29 -10.26 1.06
C GLN A 101 -4.76 -9.05 1.87
N THR A 102 -5.00 -7.91 1.24
CA THR A 102 -5.56 -6.74 1.92
C THR A 102 -6.99 -6.97 2.41
N LEU A 103 -7.81 -7.71 1.65
CA LEU A 103 -9.17 -8.09 2.04
C LEU A 103 -9.16 -9.02 3.25
N LYS A 104 -8.24 -9.99 3.32
CA LYS A 104 -8.04 -10.83 4.52
C LYS A 104 -7.64 -9.99 5.73
N ALA A 105 -6.76 -9.01 5.55
CA ALA A 105 -6.33 -8.12 6.63
C ALA A 105 -7.47 -7.24 7.16
N THR A 106 -8.43 -6.87 6.30
CA THR A 106 -9.64 -6.13 6.70
C THR A 106 -10.82 -7.02 7.08
N GLY A 107 -10.64 -8.35 7.11
CA GLY A 107 -11.67 -9.31 7.51
C GLY A 107 -12.72 -9.66 6.44
N ASP A 108 -12.58 -9.16 5.21
CA ASP A 108 -13.47 -9.51 4.10
C ASP A 108 -13.02 -10.80 3.40
N TYR A 109 -13.08 -11.91 4.15
CA TYR A 109 -12.62 -13.21 3.69
C TYR A 109 -13.39 -13.73 2.48
N ALA A 110 -14.70 -13.49 2.43
CA ALA A 110 -15.54 -13.94 1.32
C ALA A 110 -15.14 -13.28 -0.02
N LYS A 111 -14.85 -11.97 -0.01
CA LYS A 111 -14.33 -11.29 -1.19
C LYS A 111 -12.90 -11.73 -1.50
N ALA A 112 -12.05 -11.89 -0.48
CA ALA A 112 -10.69 -12.37 -0.65
C ALA A 112 -10.62 -13.72 -1.37
N ASP A 113 -11.48 -14.66 -0.98
CA ASP A 113 -11.52 -16.00 -1.58
C ASP A 113 -11.95 -15.93 -3.05
N LYS A 114 -13.00 -15.15 -3.38
CA LYS A 114 -13.40 -14.91 -4.80
C LYS A 114 -12.28 -14.26 -5.62
N THR A 115 -11.55 -13.32 -5.02
CA THR A 115 -10.41 -12.67 -5.67
C THR A 115 -9.27 -13.67 -5.91
N LEU A 116 -8.99 -14.58 -4.96
CA LEU A 116 -7.99 -15.64 -5.12
C LEU A 116 -8.39 -16.70 -6.15
N GLU A 117 -9.67 -17.04 -6.27
CA GLU A 117 -10.17 -17.90 -7.34
C GLU A 117 -9.90 -17.27 -8.72
N THR A 118 -10.08 -15.95 -8.84
CA THR A 118 -9.80 -15.23 -10.08
C THR A 118 -8.30 -15.17 -10.37
N PHE A 119 -7.48 -14.93 -9.35
CA PHE A 119 -6.02 -15.04 -9.45
C PHE A 119 -5.57 -16.41 -9.96
N ASN A 120 -6.09 -17.49 -9.38
CA ASN A 120 -5.73 -18.86 -9.74
C ASN A 120 -6.17 -19.21 -11.17
N LYS A 121 -7.33 -18.73 -11.62
CA LYS A 121 -7.77 -18.85 -13.02
C LYS A 121 -6.82 -18.16 -14.00
N LYS A 122 -6.26 -17.00 -13.62
CA LYS A 122 -5.33 -16.24 -14.47
C LYS A 122 -3.90 -16.78 -14.42
N ASN A 123 -3.50 -17.48 -13.35
CA ASN A 123 -2.17 -18.05 -13.20
C ASN A 123 -2.18 -19.38 -12.41
N ALA A 124 -2.67 -20.44 -13.04
CA ALA A 124 -2.85 -21.76 -12.41
C ALA A 124 -1.53 -22.46 -12.03
N ALA A 125 -0.40 -22.03 -12.60
CA ALA A 125 0.92 -22.55 -12.28
C ALA A 125 1.53 -21.92 -11.02
N ASP A 126 0.94 -20.83 -10.50
CA ASP A 126 1.45 -20.17 -9.30
C ASP A 126 1.17 -21.02 -8.06
N LYS A 127 2.24 -21.34 -7.32
CA LYS A 127 2.16 -22.13 -6.09
C LYS A 127 1.24 -21.48 -5.04
N ARG A 128 1.14 -20.15 -5.01
CA ARG A 128 0.26 -19.42 -4.09
C ARG A 128 -1.21 -19.74 -4.35
N GLY A 129 -1.59 -19.87 -5.63
CA GLY A 129 -2.95 -20.24 -6.05
C GLY A 129 -3.25 -21.70 -5.70
N GLN A 130 -2.31 -22.61 -5.97
CA GLN A 130 -2.42 -24.02 -5.62
C GLN A 130 -2.56 -24.24 -4.10
N LEU A 131 -1.79 -23.51 -3.29
CA LEU A 131 -1.92 -23.53 -1.83
C LEU A 131 -3.29 -23.05 -1.36
N PHE A 132 -3.86 -22.03 -1.98
CA PHE A 132 -5.20 -21.57 -1.67
C PHE A 132 -6.26 -22.63 -1.99
N GLU A 133 -6.23 -23.24 -3.18
CA GLU A 133 -7.20 -24.29 -3.55
C GLU A 133 -7.13 -25.51 -2.63
N ASN A 134 -5.92 -25.89 -2.21
CA ASN A 134 -5.70 -27.01 -1.32
C ASN A 134 -6.10 -26.72 0.14
N ASN A 135 -6.37 -25.46 0.50
CA ASN A 135 -6.64 -25.04 1.88
C ASN A 135 -7.85 -24.09 1.99
N LYS A 136 -8.95 -24.37 1.29
CA LYS A 136 -10.16 -23.51 1.34
C LYS A 136 -10.77 -23.39 2.76
N ASN A 137 -10.55 -24.38 3.63
CA ASN A 137 -11.04 -24.36 5.02
C ASN A 137 -10.06 -23.76 6.02
N TYR A 138 -9.07 -22.95 5.58
CA TYR A 138 -8.03 -22.37 6.45
C TYR A 138 -8.57 -21.63 7.68
N LEU A 139 -9.71 -20.93 7.58
CA LEU A 139 -10.31 -20.22 8.72
C LEU A 139 -10.81 -21.17 9.80
N GLU A 140 -11.37 -22.33 9.42
CA GLU A 140 -11.80 -23.35 10.38
C GLU A 140 -10.59 -23.95 11.10
N GLN A 141 -9.51 -24.21 10.37
CA GLN A 141 -8.26 -24.70 10.93
C GLN A 141 -7.63 -23.68 11.90
N ILE A 142 -7.62 -22.39 11.53
CA ILE A 142 -7.15 -21.31 12.40
C ILE A 142 -8.01 -21.27 13.67
N LYS A 143 -9.34 -21.31 13.54
CA LYS A 143 -10.26 -21.29 14.67
C LYS A 143 -10.04 -22.49 15.61
N ALA A 144 -9.89 -23.70 15.07
CA ALA A 144 -9.63 -24.91 15.85
C ALA A 144 -8.29 -24.88 16.59
N ASN A 145 -7.31 -24.12 16.08
CA ASN A 145 -6.00 -23.95 16.70
C ASN A 145 -5.88 -22.68 17.58
N SER A 146 -6.90 -21.82 17.58
CA SER A 146 -6.91 -20.55 18.32
C SER A 146 -7.14 -20.76 19.83
N GLY A 147 -6.75 -19.78 20.64
CA GLY A 147 -6.98 -19.79 22.10
C GLY A 147 -5.95 -20.57 22.92
N ARG A 148 -4.83 -20.98 22.31
CA ARG A 148 -3.74 -21.71 23.00
C ARG A 148 -2.73 -20.82 23.72
N TYR A 149 -2.78 -19.52 23.48
CA TYR A 149 -1.81 -18.55 24.00
C TYR A 149 -2.55 -17.30 24.44
N GLU A 150 -2.09 -16.71 25.55
CA GLU A 150 -2.42 -15.35 25.93
C GLU A 150 -1.44 -14.39 25.25
N ILE A 151 -1.97 -13.33 24.64
CA ILE A 151 -1.17 -12.31 23.97
C ILE A 151 -1.11 -11.11 24.90
N ALA A 152 0.10 -10.68 25.24
CA ALA A 152 0.37 -9.49 26.02
C ALA A 152 1.47 -8.67 25.35
N ASP A 153 1.53 -7.39 25.68
CA ASP A 153 2.68 -6.56 25.29
C ASP A 153 3.92 -7.06 26.03
N ALA A 154 4.98 -7.34 25.27
CA ALA A 154 6.26 -7.75 25.81
C ALA A 154 6.99 -6.59 26.51
N GLY A 155 6.49 -5.36 26.42
CA GLY A 155 7.07 -4.16 27.05
C GLY A 155 8.32 -3.64 26.37
N ILE A 156 8.81 -4.35 25.36
CA ILE A 156 10.00 -3.99 24.59
C ILE A 156 9.67 -3.23 23.31
N ASN A 157 8.40 -3.14 22.89
CA ASN A 157 7.95 -2.48 21.66
C ASN A 157 8.10 -0.96 21.70
N SER A 158 8.19 -0.32 20.54
CA SER A 158 8.31 1.13 20.40
C SER A 158 7.21 1.70 19.52
N THR A 159 7.21 3.03 19.45
CA THR A 159 6.41 3.78 18.49
C THR A 159 6.93 3.69 17.05
N GLN A 160 8.06 3.01 16.81
CA GLN A 160 8.61 2.76 15.48
C GLN A 160 8.40 1.30 15.07
N THR A 161 8.77 0.96 13.83
CA THR A 161 8.63 -0.41 13.32
C THR A 161 9.64 -1.33 14.01
N ASP A 162 9.13 -2.37 14.67
CA ASP A 162 9.88 -3.43 15.33
C ASP A 162 9.49 -4.78 14.71
N TYR A 163 10.46 -5.59 14.28
CA TYR A 163 10.18 -6.85 13.58
C TYR A 163 11.38 -7.81 13.57
N GLY A 164 11.17 -9.00 13.01
CA GLY A 164 12.24 -9.94 12.72
C GLY A 164 12.93 -10.51 13.96
N SER A 165 12.14 -10.85 14.99
CA SER A 165 12.67 -11.37 16.24
C SER A 165 13.21 -12.80 16.11
N ALA A 166 14.33 -13.08 16.75
CA ALA A 166 14.92 -14.41 16.89
C ALA A 166 15.63 -14.55 18.25
N TYR A 167 15.78 -15.79 18.74
CA TYR A 167 16.59 -16.05 19.91
C TYR A 167 18.06 -16.25 19.53
N TYR A 168 18.96 -15.61 20.27
CA TYR A 168 20.42 -15.78 20.16
C TYR A 168 21.06 -15.58 21.52
N ASP A 169 21.90 -16.53 21.96
CA ASP A 169 22.57 -16.53 23.28
C ASP A 169 21.66 -16.18 24.46
N ASN A 170 20.47 -16.83 24.50
CA ASN A 170 19.45 -16.62 25.53
C ASN A 170 18.88 -15.19 25.59
N LYS A 171 19.04 -14.40 24.51
CA LYS A 171 18.44 -13.07 24.34
C LYS A 171 17.48 -13.06 23.17
N LEU A 172 16.48 -12.19 23.25
CA LEU A 172 15.65 -11.88 22.09
C LEU A 172 16.35 -10.80 21.26
N VAL A 173 16.75 -11.13 20.05
CA VAL A 173 17.30 -10.17 19.08
C VAL A 173 16.19 -9.76 18.12
N PHE A 174 16.04 -8.47 17.84
CA PHE A 174 15.02 -7.95 16.91
C PHE A 174 15.53 -6.71 16.16
N ALA A 175 14.93 -6.44 14.99
CA ALA A 175 15.21 -5.24 14.22
C ALA A 175 14.25 -4.12 14.63
N SER A 176 14.77 -2.88 14.72
CA SER A 176 13.95 -1.72 15.06
C SER A 176 14.42 -0.45 14.35
N ALA A 177 13.47 0.37 13.92
CA ALA A 177 13.69 1.71 13.36
C ALA A 177 13.81 2.82 14.44
N ARG A 178 13.96 2.45 15.73
CA ARG A 178 14.28 3.40 16.81
C ARG A 178 15.59 4.12 16.53
N ASP A 179 15.60 5.44 16.74
CA ASP A 179 16.79 6.28 16.64
C ASP A 179 17.53 6.31 17.98
N THR A 180 18.81 5.90 17.98
CA THR A 180 19.68 5.91 19.16
C THR A 180 20.69 7.06 19.17
N GLY A 181 20.50 8.11 18.36
CA GLY A 181 21.20 9.39 18.56
C GLY A 181 22.48 9.58 17.75
N GLY A 182 22.49 9.14 16.49
CA GLY A 182 23.55 9.52 15.55
C GLY A 182 23.49 11.01 15.19
N VAL A 183 24.66 11.66 15.06
CA VAL A 183 24.79 13.10 14.71
C VAL A 183 24.18 13.42 13.33
N VAL A 184 24.12 12.43 12.42
CA VAL A 184 23.47 12.54 11.11
C VAL A 184 22.34 11.52 11.01
N ARG A 185 21.10 12.00 10.94
CA ARG A 185 19.93 11.16 10.67
C ARG A 185 19.84 10.84 9.17
N LYS A 186 20.17 9.62 8.79
CA LYS A 186 19.89 9.10 7.44
C LYS A 186 18.49 8.49 7.43
N THR A 187 17.59 9.06 6.63
CA THR A 187 16.25 8.52 6.41
C THR A 187 16.23 7.54 5.25
N PHE A 188 15.53 6.43 5.44
CA PHE A 188 15.27 5.47 4.39
C PHE A 188 14.09 5.94 3.56
N LYS A 189 14.31 6.21 2.26
CA LYS A 189 13.29 6.79 1.38
C LYS A 189 12.01 5.97 1.25
N TRP A 190 12.10 4.64 1.38
CA TRP A 190 10.95 3.74 1.28
C TRP A 190 9.87 4.02 2.32
N THR A 191 10.29 4.18 3.57
CA THR A 191 9.40 4.31 4.73
C THR A 191 9.40 5.73 5.31
N ASN A 192 10.34 6.57 4.88
CA ASN A 192 10.67 7.86 5.49
C ASN A 192 10.99 7.75 7.00
N LYS A 193 11.50 6.59 7.43
CA LYS A 193 11.94 6.29 8.79
C LYS A 193 13.47 6.14 8.85
N SER A 194 14.03 6.03 10.05
CA SER A 194 15.42 5.63 10.24
C SER A 194 15.66 4.23 9.67
N PHE A 195 16.89 3.96 9.23
CA PHE A 195 17.32 2.59 8.97
C PHE A 195 17.23 1.75 10.25
N THR A 196 16.82 0.49 10.11
CA THR A 196 16.71 -0.41 11.25
C THR A 196 18.07 -0.91 11.72
N ASN A 197 18.25 -0.97 13.03
CA ASN A 197 19.37 -1.65 13.68
C ASN A 197 18.88 -2.88 14.45
N LEU A 198 19.81 -3.75 14.84
CA LEU A 198 19.53 -4.87 15.73
C LEU A 198 19.58 -4.41 17.19
N TYR A 199 18.60 -4.86 17.97
CA TYR A 199 18.46 -4.62 19.39
C TYR A 199 18.30 -5.96 20.12
N THR A 200 18.60 -5.96 21.41
CA THR A 200 18.44 -7.13 22.27
C THR A 200 17.54 -6.80 23.44
N ALA A 201 16.71 -7.76 23.85
CA ALA A 201 15.96 -7.75 25.11
C ALA A 201 16.24 -9.03 25.89
N GLU A 202 16.19 -8.92 27.22
CA GLU A 202 16.39 -10.00 28.20
C GLU A 202 15.12 -10.17 29.05
#